data_AF-A0A3D4AUR0-F1
#
_entry.id   AF-A0A3D4AUR0-F1
#
_cell.length_a   1.000
_cell.length_b   1.000
_cell.length_c   1.000
_cell.angle_alpha   90.00
_cell.angle_beta   90.00
_cell.angle_gamma   90.00
#
_symmetry.space_group_name_H-M   'P 1'
#
loop_
_entity.id
_entity.type
_entity.pdbx_description
1 polymer ?
#
loop_
_entity_poly.entity_id
_entity_poly.type
_entity_poly.pdbx_seq_one_letter_code
_entity_poly.pdbx_strand_id
1 'polypeptide(L)'
;FLKAIEIPSYIRVAQSYENLALCAIEFNDFTNAESYFQQALNHSSQRASTLISLAALYYAKSDLYKASNLIKRYDDTAQVSSRALLLGYLVKQRMGRIEEAEKIAATLLQTYPSSMQANAIRDNQLRQTEFEVLREKYRQAQLDELQEGSQSNQIIAEPKIKVIRKKSPVQASNSEASIEQTKTNTQDD
;
A
#
# COMPACT_ATOMS: atom_id res chain seq x y z
N PHE A 1 28.17 17.55 36.33
CA PHE A 1 27.47 18.43 35.38
C PHE A 1 27.28 17.62 34.11
N LEU A 2 26.09 17.02 33.94
CA LEU A 2 25.79 16.19 32.78
C LEU A 2 25.88 17.09 31.55
N LYS A 3 26.88 16.84 30.71
CA LYS A 3 27.03 17.46 29.41
C LYS A 3 25.77 17.08 28.64
N ALA A 4 24.76 17.96 28.66
CA ALA A 4 23.61 17.84 27.79
C ALA A 4 24.21 17.93 26.39
N ILE A 5 24.35 16.79 25.72
CA ILE A 5 24.86 16.73 24.36
C ILE A 5 23.89 17.59 23.56
N GLU A 6 24.38 18.71 23.03
CA GLU A 6 23.57 19.66 22.28
C GLU A 6 23.12 18.99 20.98
N ILE A 7 21.95 18.36 21.02
CA ILE A 7 21.34 17.80 19.82
C ILE A 7 20.89 18.98 18.95
N PRO A 8 21.18 19.00 17.65
CA PRO A 8 20.66 20.04 16.75
C PRO A 8 19.13 20.16 16.81
N SER A 9 18.62 21.39 16.75
CA SER A 9 17.18 21.67 16.89
C SER A 9 16.32 20.89 15.88
N TYR A 10 16.78 20.75 14.63
CA TYR A 10 16.05 20.03 13.58
C TYR A 10 15.83 18.54 13.89
N ILE A 11 16.78 17.88 14.57
CA ILE A 11 16.66 16.48 14.97
C ILE A 11 15.57 16.33 16.04
N ARG A 12 15.51 17.27 17.00
CA ARG A 12 14.47 17.27 18.03
C ARG A 12 13.09 17.46 17.42
N VAL A 13 12.94 18.39 16.48
CA VAL A 13 11.67 18.63 15.79
C VAL A 13 11.23 17.39 15.01
N ALA A 14 12.15 16.75 14.27
CA ALA A 14 11.86 15.50 13.57
C ALA A 14 11.38 14.39 14.53
N GLN A 15 12.03 14.24 15.68
CA GLN A 15 11.65 13.28 16.70
C GLN A 15 10.26 13.58 17.30
N SER A 16 9.91 14.85 17.53
CA SER A 16 8.58 15.22 18.02
C SER A 16 7.48 14.84 17.03
N TYR A 17 7.68 15.09 15.74
CA TYR A 17 6.73 14.69 14.70
C TYR A 17 6.63 13.17 14.55
N GLU A 18 7.74 12.44 14.66
CA GLU A 18 7.74 10.98 14.67
C GLU A 18 6.92 10.44 15.85
N ASN A 19 7.06 11.02 17.05
CA ASN A 19 6.25 10.63 18.20
C ASN A 19 4.76 10.94 18.00
N LEU A 20 4.42 12.10 17.43
CA LEU A 20 3.05 12.45 17.06
C LEU A 20 2.45 11.44 16.07
N ALA A 21 3.24 11.01 15.09
CA ALA A 21 2.81 10.00 14.11
C ALA A 21 2.50 8.65 14.78
N LEU A 22 3.34 8.23 15.72
CA LEU A 22 3.13 7.01 16.49
C LEU A 22 1.87 7.11 17.36
N CYS A 23 1.66 8.25 18.05
CA CYS A 23 0.41 8.50 18.78
C CYS A 23 -0.81 8.47 17.86
N ALA A 24 -0.73 9.06 16.68
CA ALA A 24 -1.83 9.05 15.70
C ALA A 24 -2.17 7.61 15.26
N ILE A 25 -1.16 6.75 15.02
CA ILE A 25 -1.37 5.31 14.80
C ILE A 25 -2.08 4.67 15.99
N GLU A 26 -1.74 5.04 17.23
CA GLU A 26 -2.40 4.51 18.41
C GLU A 26 -3.91 4.81 18.44
N PHE A 27 -4.30 6.00 18.00
CA PHE A 27 -5.69 6.45 17.91
C PHE A 27 -6.37 6.17 16.56
N ASN A 28 -5.83 5.24 15.76
CA ASN A 28 -6.35 4.88 14.43
C ASN A 28 -6.41 6.05 13.41
N ASP A 29 -5.70 7.14 13.66
CA ASP A 29 -5.61 8.30 12.77
C ASP A 29 -4.44 8.14 11.80
N PHE A 30 -4.62 7.24 10.84
CA PHE A 30 -3.57 6.90 9.86
C PHE A 30 -3.27 8.01 8.86
N THR A 31 -4.22 8.93 8.64
CA THR A 31 -4.04 10.10 7.77
C THR A 31 -3.09 11.10 8.41
N ASN A 32 -3.32 11.48 9.67
CA ASN A 32 -2.40 12.37 10.37
C ASN A 32 -1.07 11.68 10.69
N ALA A 33 -1.06 10.36 10.95
CA ALA A 33 0.19 9.63 11.10
C ALA A 33 1.12 9.77 9.88
N GLU A 34 0.57 9.62 8.67
CA GLU A 34 1.35 9.81 7.43
C GLU A 34 1.88 11.24 7.32
N SER A 35 1.03 12.24 7.58
CA SER A 35 1.41 13.67 7.55
C SER A 35 2.53 13.99 8.55
N TYR A 36 2.43 13.49 9.78
CA TYR A 36 3.44 13.72 10.81
C TYR A 36 4.76 13.04 10.47
N PHE A 37 4.76 11.80 9.95
CA PHE A 37 5.98 11.19 9.47
C PHE A 37 6.63 11.96 8.31
N GLN A 38 5.83 12.49 7.38
CA GLN A 38 6.34 13.33 6.30
C GLN A 38 6.97 14.62 6.86
N GLN A 39 6.34 15.26 7.85
CA GLN A 39 6.92 16.42 8.55
C GLN A 39 8.23 16.07 9.25
N ALA A 40 8.31 14.92 9.92
CA ALA A 40 9.55 14.44 10.51
C ALA A 40 10.68 14.29 9.47
N LEU A 41 10.38 13.72 8.29
CA LEU A 41 11.35 13.60 7.20
C LEU A 41 11.70 14.93 6.53
N ASN A 42 10.80 15.93 6.55
CA ASN A 42 11.13 17.28 6.06
C ASN A 42 12.17 17.96 6.96
N HIS A 43 12.16 17.68 8.26
CA HIS A 43 13.16 18.17 9.20
C HIS A 43 14.44 17.33 9.23
N SER A 44 14.34 16.02 9.00
CA SER A 44 15.49 15.11 8.93
C SER A 44 15.27 14.01 7.89
N SER A 45 15.70 14.29 6.66
CA SER A 45 15.39 13.48 5.47
C SER A 45 16.00 12.07 5.47
N GLN A 46 17.08 11.88 6.23
CA GLN A 46 17.79 10.60 6.38
C GLN A 46 17.55 9.97 7.77
N ARG A 47 16.52 10.41 8.51
CA ARG A 47 16.21 9.81 9.81
C ARG A 47 15.73 8.38 9.65
N ALA A 48 16.65 7.45 9.90
CA ALA A 48 16.46 6.02 9.75
C ALA A 48 15.19 5.46 10.43
N SER A 49 14.92 5.84 11.68
CA SER A 49 13.72 5.40 12.41
C SER A 49 12.43 5.82 11.72
N THR A 50 12.38 7.05 11.21
CA THR A 50 11.20 7.63 10.55
C THR A 50 11.01 7.04 9.16
N LEU A 51 12.08 6.80 8.41
CA LEU A 51 12.03 6.12 7.12
C LEU A 51 11.38 4.73 7.23
N ILE A 52 11.82 3.92 8.20
CA ILE A 52 11.27 2.57 8.41
C ILE A 52 9.83 2.62 8.94
N SER A 53 9.51 3.56 9.84
CA SER A 53 8.17 3.64 10.41
C SER A 53 7.14 4.14 9.38
N LEU A 54 7.51 5.09 8.51
CA LEU A 54 6.66 5.50 7.39
C LEU A 54 6.55 4.40 6.32
N ALA A 55 7.64 3.67 6.04
CA ALA A 55 7.58 2.52 5.14
C ALA A 55 6.64 1.42 5.68
N ALA A 56 6.65 1.18 7.00
CA ALA A 56 5.73 0.26 7.66
C ALA A 56 4.27 0.71 7.53
N LEU A 57 4.00 2.02 7.66
CA LEU A 57 2.66 2.58 7.42
C LEU A 57 2.21 2.36 5.97
N TYR A 58 3.05 2.65 4.98
CA TYR A 58 2.69 2.38 3.59
C TYR A 58 2.50 0.89 3.29
N TYR A 59 3.31 0.02 3.90
CA TYR A 59 3.12 -1.42 3.83
C TYR A 59 1.75 -1.83 4.39
N ALA A 60 1.35 -1.30 5.55
CA ALA A 60 0.03 -1.53 6.13
C ALA A 60 -1.11 -1.06 5.19
N LYS A 61 -0.93 0.11 4.56
CA LYS A 61 -1.84 0.67 3.55
C LYS A 61 -1.77 -0.06 2.20
N SER A 62 -0.94 -1.09 2.06
CA SER A 62 -0.69 -1.83 0.82
C SER A 62 -0.10 -0.99 -0.33
N ASP A 63 0.45 0.19 -0.04
CA ASP A 63 1.23 1.01 -0.98
C ASP A 63 2.69 0.51 -1.01
N LEU A 64 2.88 -0.64 -1.64
CA LEU A 64 4.17 -1.35 -1.65
C LEU A 64 5.27 -0.57 -2.39
N TYR A 65 4.90 0.26 -3.36
CA TYR A 65 5.85 1.10 -4.09
C TYR A 65 6.44 2.19 -3.19
N LYS A 66 5.60 2.93 -2.45
CA LYS A 66 6.10 3.93 -1.50
C LYS A 66 6.89 3.28 -0.37
N ALA A 67 6.44 2.14 0.14
CA ALA A 67 7.18 1.38 1.15
C ALA A 67 8.59 0.99 0.64
N SER A 68 8.68 0.39 -0.56
CA SER A 68 9.95 -0.01 -1.16
C SER A 68 10.88 1.19 -1.42
N ASN A 69 10.34 2.34 -1.82
CA ASN A 69 11.14 3.55 -2.04
C ASN A 69 11.75 4.10 -0.74
N LEU A 70 11.01 4.06 0.37
CA LEU A 70 11.53 4.49 1.66
C LEU A 70 12.56 3.52 2.24
N ILE A 71 12.38 2.21 2.04
CA ILE A 71 13.38 1.21 2.43
C ILE A 71 14.69 1.44 1.66
N LYS A 72 14.61 1.70 0.35
CA LYS A 72 15.78 2.06 -0.44
C LYS A 72 16.48 3.32 0.11
N ARG A 73 15.72 4.37 0.44
CA ARG A 73 16.27 5.58 1.08
C ARG A 73 16.91 5.29 2.44
N TYR A 74 16.39 4.33 3.19
CA TYR A 74 16.99 3.88 4.43
C TYR A 74 18.32 3.16 4.17
N ASP A 75 18.38 2.28 3.17
CA ASP A 75 19.60 1.57 2.80
C ASP A 75 20.72 2.56 2.40
N ASP A 76 20.37 3.67 1.73
CA ASP A 76 21.29 4.76 1.38
C ASP A 76 21.91 5.47 2.61
N THR A 77 21.36 5.27 3.82
CA THR A 77 21.94 5.81 5.08
C THR A 77 23.08 4.95 5.64
N ALA A 78 23.42 3.84 4.99
CA ALA A 78 24.39 2.85 5.44
C ALA A 78 24.10 2.22 6.82
N GLN A 79 22.86 2.36 7.32
CA GLN A 79 22.41 1.70 8.54
C GLN A 79 21.78 0.35 8.20
N VAL A 80 22.08 -0.66 9.02
CA VAL A 80 21.47 -1.98 8.90
C VAL A 80 20.75 -2.30 10.21
N SER A 81 19.52 -2.77 10.12
CA SER A 81 18.76 -3.22 11.28
C SER A 81 17.90 -4.43 10.93
N SER A 82 17.73 -5.33 11.91
CA SER A 82 16.85 -6.49 11.76
C SER A 82 15.41 -6.08 11.43
N ARG A 83 14.96 -4.96 12.00
CA ARG A 83 13.66 -4.32 11.75
C ARG A 83 13.48 -3.94 10.27
N ALA A 84 14.44 -3.22 9.69
CA ALA A 84 14.39 -2.81 8.29
C ALA A 84 14.43 -4.00 7.34
N LEU A 85 15.30 -4.99 7.61
CA LEU A 85 15.40 -6.21 6.81
C LEU A 85 14.08 -7.00 6.81
N LEU A 86 13.45 -7.18 7.97
CA LEU A 86 12.15 -7.85 8.04
C LEU A 86 11.07 -7.11 7.23
N LEU A 87 11.01 -5.77 7.33
CA LEU A 87 10.07 -4.99 6.53
C LEU A 87 10.34 -5.14 5.03
N GLY A 88 11.62 -5.10 4.63
CA GLY A 88 12.05 -5.35 3.26
C GLY A 88 11.60 -6.72 2.76
N TYR A 89 11.83 -7.77 3.54
CA TYR A 89 11.37 -9.13 3.25
C TYR A 89 9.85 -9.17 3.02
N LEU A 90 9.06 -8.61 3.94
CA LEU A 90 7.60 -8.59 3.85
C LEU A 90 7.10 -7.81 2.63
N VAL A 91 7.69 -6.64 2.35
CA VAL A 91 7.35 -5.84 1.17
C VAL A 91 7.62 -6.63 -0.12
N LYS A 92 8.82 -7.23 -0.26
CA LYS A 92 9.18 -8.00 -1.45
C LYS A 92 8.28 -9.23 -1.63
N GLN A 93 7.94 -9.91 -0.54
CA GLN A 93 7.00 -11.03 -0.56
C GLN A 93 5.62 -10.60 -1.08
N ARG A 94 5.07 -9.48 -0.59
CA ARG A 94 3.77 -8.96 -1.04
C ARG A 94 3.80 -8.44 -2.49
N MET A 95 4.96 -8.00 -2.97
CA MET A 95 5.16 -7.63 -4.37
C MET A 95 5.30 -8.84 -5.30
N GLY A 96 5.34 -10.07 -4.78
CA GLY A 96 5.63 -11.28 -5.56
C GLY A 96 7.09 -11.43 -5.99
N ARG A 97 8.01 -10.65 -5.41
CA ARG A 97 9.45 -10.68 -5.70
C ARG A 97 10.16 -11.67 -4.77
N ILE A 98 9.82 -12.95 -4.93
CA ILE A 98 10.22 -14.01 -3.99
C ILE A 98 11.75 -14.15 -3.90
N GLU A 99 12.47 -14.12 -5.02
CA GLU A 99 13.94 -14.21 -4.99
C GLU A 99 14.61 -13.07 -4.22
N GLU A 100 14.07 -11.85 -4.33
CA GLU A 100 14.57 -10.70 -3.56
C GLU A 100 14.24 -10.87 -2.06
N ALA A 101 13.04 -11.38 -1.74
CA ALA A 101 12.65 -11.65 -0.36
C ALA A 101 13.58 -12.68 0.29
N GLU A 102 13.84 -13.81 -0.37
CA GLU A 102 14.72 -14.86 0.16
C GLU A 102 16.16 -14.37 0.40
N LYS A 103 16.68 -13.51 -0.47
CA LYS A 103 17.99 -12.86 -0.24
C LYS A 103 17.99 -12.03 1.04
N ILE A 104 16.95 -11.22 1.24
CA ILE A 104 16.81 -10.39 2.45
C ILE A 104 16.66 -11.26 3.70
N ALA A 105 15.88 -12.35 3.62
CA ALA A 105 15.71 -13.30 4.71
C ALA A 105 17.04 -13.97 5.09
N ALA A 106 17.83 -14.40 4.09
CA ALA A 106 19.16 -14.96 4.31
C ALA A 106 20.09 -13.96 5.01
N THR A 107 20.11 -12.69 4.56
CA THR A 107 20.87 -11.62 5.23
C THR A 107 20.42 -11.42 6.67
N LEU A 108 19.11 -11.38 6.93
CA LEU A 108 18.57 -11.23 8.28
C LEU A 108 18.97 -12.38 9.21
N LEU A 109 18.85 -13.63 8.73
CA LEU A 109 19.22 -14.83 9.49
C LEU A 109 20.72 -14.91 9.75
N GLN A 110 21.55 -14.45 8.82
CA GLN A 110 23.01 -14.45 8.95
C GLN A 110 23.52 -13.32 9.85
N THR A 111 23.03 -12.09 9.66
CA THR A 111 23.53 -10.89 10.36
C THR A 111 22.91 -10.71 11.75
N TYR A 112 21.66 -11.14 11.95
CA TYR A 112 20.94 -10.98 13.22
C TYR A 112 20.25 -12.27 13.69
N PRO A 113 20.99 -13.38 13.85
CA PRO A 113 20.41 -14.72 14.11
C PRO A 113 19.55 -14.82 15.37
N SER A 114 19.87 -14.01 16.40
CA SER A 114 19.18 -13.98 17.70
C SER A 114 18.07 -12.92 17.79
N SER A 115 17.83 -12.15 16.73
CA SER A 115 16.80 -11.12 16.73
C SER A 115 15.40 -11.73 16.69
N MET A 116 14.43 -11.02 17.28
CA MET A 116 13.01 -11.42 17.19
C MET A 116 12.55 -11.51 15.73
N GLN A 117 13.07 -10.67 14.85
CA GLN A 117 12.76 -10.68 13.42
C GLN A 117 13.28 -11.96 12.72
N ALA A 118 14.51 -12.39 13.03
CA ALA A 118 15.05 -13.63 12.52
C ALA A 118 14.25 -14.85 13.03
N ASN A 119 13.88 -14.85 14.32
CA ASN A 119 13.01 -15.89 14.89
C ASN A 119 11.64 -15.93 14.20
N ALA A 120 11.04 -14.76 13.93
CA ALA A 120 9.75 -14.69 13.25
C ALA A 120 9.77 -15.33 11.84
N ILE A 121 10.88 -15.21 11.10
CA ILE A 121 11.07 -15.91 9.83
C ILE A 121 11.25 -17.41 10.06
N ARG A 122 12.16 -17.80 10.97
CA ARG A 122 12.51 -19.20 11.23
C ARG A 122 11.31 -20.03 11.69
N ASP A 123 10.51 -19.46 12.57
CA ASP A 123 9.38 -20.12 13.20
C ASP A 123 8.08 -19.90 12.40
N ASN A 124 8.17 -19.22 11.25
CA ASN A 124 7.04 -18.83 10.42
C ASN A 124 5.94 -18.06 11.19
N GLN A 125 6.36 -17.24 12.16
CA GLN A 125 5.50 -16.42 13.03
C GLN A 125 5.33 -14.99 12.51
N LEU A 126 5.31 -14.81 11.19
CA LEU A 126 5.25 -13.49 10.55
C LEU A 126 4.02 -12.68 10.98
N ARG A 127 2.89 -13.35 11.26
CA ARG A 127 1.64 -12.69 11.69
C ARG A 127 1.75 -11.94 13.01
N GLN A 128 2.72 -12.28 13.86
CA GLN A 128 2.92 -11.65 15.16
C GLN A 128 3.90 -10.47 15.10
N THR A 129 4.49 -10.21 13.93
CA THR A 129 5.41 -9.09 13.74
C THR A 129 4.70 -7.75 13.84
N GLU A 130 5.40 -6.71 14.29
CA GLU A 130 4.83 -5.36 14.40
C GLU A 130 4.20 -4.86 13.09
N PHE A 131 4.72 -5.30 11.94
CA PHE A 131 4.26 -4.87 10.62
C PHE A 131 2.93 -5.52 10.22
N GLU A 132 2.76 -6.82 10.48
CA GLU A 132 1.48 -7.50 10.22
C GLU A 132 0.41 -7.08 11.24
N VAL A 133 0.80 -6.81 12.50
CA VAL A 133 -0.11 -6.23 13.50
C VAL A 133 -0.57 -4.84 13.10
N LEU A 134 0.34 -3.96 12.65
CA LEU A 134 0.00 -2.63 12.16
C LEU A 134 -0.94 -2.70 10.94
N ARG A 135 -0.67 -3.62 10.02
CA ARG A 135 -1.51 -3.85 8.84
C ARG A 135 -2.92 -4.31 9.22
N GLU A 136 -3.03 -5.19 10.20
CA GLU A 136 -4.33 -5.64 10.72
C GLU A 136 -5.09 -4.50 11.42
N LYS A 137 -4.39 -3.69 12.21
CA LYS A 137 -4.96 -2.49 12.84
C LYS A 137 -5.52 -1.52 11.79
N TYR A 138 -4.76 -1.24 10.74
CA TYR A 138 -5.21 -0.41 9.62
C TYR A 138 -6.45 -1.00 8.94
N ARG A 139 -6.44 -2.31 8.66
CA ARG A 139 -7.57 -3.01 8.06
C ARG A 139 -8.83 -2.88 8.91
N GLN A 140 -8.71 -3.01 10.23
CA GLN A 140 -9.84 -2.89 11.15
C GLN A 140 -10.41 -1.47 11.16
N ALA A 141 -9.56 -0.44 11.29
CA ALA A 141 -9.99 0.95 11.28
C ALA A 141 -10.74 1.35 9.99
N GLN A 142 -10.28 0.84 8.84
CA GLN A 142 -10.98 1.04 7.57
C GLN A 142 -12.35 0.35 7.54
N LEU A 143 -12.49 -0.80 8.20
CA LEU A 143 -13.77 -1.49 8.30
C LEU A 143 -14.75 -0.73 9.19
N ASP A 144 -14.26 -0.19 10.32
CA ASP A 144 -15.07 0.58 11.27
C ASP A 144 -15.59 1.87 10.61
N GLU A 145 -14.74 2.59 9.87
CA GLU A 145 -15.10 3.79 9.10
C GLU A 145 -16.23 3.51 8.07
N LEU A 146 -16.15 2.37 7.38
CA LEU A 146 -17.19 1.94 6.43
C LEU A 146 -18.52 1.58 7.11
N GLN A 147 -18.48 1.03 8.32
CA GLN A 147 -19.68 0.68 9.08
C GLN A 147 -20.40 1.93 9.59
N GLU A 148 -19.68 2.94 10.08
CA GLU A 148 -20.26 4.22 10.49
C GLU A 148 -20.94 4.97 9.33
N GLY A 149 -20.30 4.97 8.15
CA GLY A 149 -20.90 5.51 6.92
C GLY A 149 -22.16 4.76 6.45
N SER A 150 -22.27 3.48 6.80
CA SER A 150 -23.43 2.65 6.45
C SER A 150 -24.62 2.86 7.39
N GLN A 151 -24.38 3.16 8.67
CA GLN A 151 -25.48 3.45 9.62
C GLN A 151 -26.07 4.86 9.44
N SER A 152 -25.33 5.80 8.86
CA SER A 152 -25.81 7.16 8.59
C SER A 152 -26.66 7.26 7.31
N ASN A 153 -26.57 6.28 6.40
CA ASN A 153 -27.47 6.17 5.25
C ASN A 153 -28.68 5.27 5.60
N GLN A 154 -29.82 5.89 5.92
CA GLN A 154 -31.10 5.20 5.98
C GLN A 154 -31.34 4.44 4.66
N ILE A 155 -31.43 3.11 4.75
CA ILE A 155 -31.82 2.24 3.65
C ILE A 155 -33.27 2.61 3.27
N ILE A 156 -33.47 3.30 2.14
CA ILE A 156 -34.79 3.44 1.54
C ILE A 156 -35.19 2.04 1.07
N ALA A 157 -36.11 1.40 1.82
CA ALA A 157 -36.50 -0.01 1.64
C ALA A 157 -37.12 -0.35 0.27
N GLU A 158 -37.40 0.65 -0.57
CA GLU A 158 -37.90 0.44 -1.94
C GLU A 158 -37.30 1.49 -2.89
N PRO A 159 -36.27 1.15 -3.70
CA PRO A 159 -35.86 2.03 -4.77
C PRO A 159 -37.00 2.09 -5.81
N LYS A 160 -37.69 3.24 -5.91
CA LYS A 160 -38.70 3.49 -6.94
C LYS A 160 -38.00 3.68 -8.30
N ILE A 161 -37.62 2.58 -8.92
CA ILE A 161 -37.05 2.58 -10.27
C ILE A 161 -38.19 2.86 -11.26
N LYS A 162 -38.26 4.08 -11.82
CA LYS A 162 -39.11 4.36 -12.99
C LYS A 162 -38.46 3.74 -14.22
N VAL A 163 -38.92 2.55 -14.61
CA VAL A 163 -38.54 1.92 -15.88
C VAL A 163 -39.17 2.72 -17.03
N ILE A 164 -38.40 3.60 -17.66
CA ILE A 164 -38.79 4.22 -18.94
C ILE A 164 -38.42 3.22 -20.03
N ARG A 165 -39.43 2.60 -20.66
CA ARG A 165 -39.21 1.80 -21.88
C ARG A 165 -38.80 2.73 -23.00
N LYS A 166 -37.53 2.67 -23.42
CA LYS A 166 -37.08 3.26 -24.68
C LYS A 166 -37.69 2.41 -25.81
N LYS A 167 -38.53 3.02 -26.66
CA LYS A 167 -39.00 2.35 -27.90
C LYS A 167 -37.78 1.97 -28.74
N SER A 168 -37.71 0.70 -29.14
CA SER A 168 -36.69 0.19 -30.05
C SER A 168 -36.74 0.94 -31.39
N PRO A 169 -35.60 1.22 -32.04
CA PRO A 169 -35.60 1.63 -33.44
C PRO A 169 -36.07 0.45 -34.30
N VAL A 170 -37.07 0.70 -35.14
CA VAL A 170 -37.51 -0.25 -36.17
C VAL A 170 -36.35 -0.51 -37.13
N GLN A 171 -35.92 -1.76 -37.24
CA GLN A 171 -35.09 -2.24 -38.34
C GLN A 171 -35.95 -2.24 -39.61
N ALA A 172 -35.62 -1.40 -40.58
CA ALA A 172 -36.09 -1.53 -41.94
C ALA A 172 -35.21 -2.59 -42.64
N SER A 173 -35.71 -3.82 -42.70
CA SER A 173 -35.25 -4.84 -43.63
C SER A 173 -35.92 -4.61 -44.98
N ASN A 174 -35.17 -4.25 -46.02
CA ASN A 174 -35.58 -4.51 -47.40
C ASN A 174 -34.67 -5.58 -47.96
N SER A 175 -35.23 -6.77 -48.12
CA SER A 175 -34.71 -7.86 -48.94
C SER A 175 -35.69 -8.01 -50.10
N GLU A 176 -35.27 -7.64 -51.31
CA GLU A 176 -35.88 -8.18 -52.53
C GLU A 176 -34.79 -8.90 -53.31
N ALA A 177 -35.02 -10.20 -53.48
CA ALA A 177 -34.25 -11.07 -54.35
C ALA A 177 -34.86 -11.02 -55.75
N SER A 178 -34.02 -11.07 -56.78
CA SER A 178 -34.34 -11.69 -58.07
C SER A 178 -33.06 -12.13 -58.76
N ILE A 179 -33.08 -13.39 -59.18
CA ILE A 179 -32.06 -14.12 -59.92
C ILE A 179 -32.28 -13.87 -61.41
N GLU A 180 -31.24 -13.61 -62.20
CA GLU A 180 -31.18 -14.12 -63.59
C GLU A 180 -29.75 -14.18 -64.13
N GLN A 181 -29.42 -15.35 -64.70
CA GLN A 181 -28.21 -15.61 -65.48
C GLN A 181 -28.42 -15.13 -66.93
N THR A 182 -27.42 -14.49 -67.55
CA THR A 182 -27.19 -14.67 -69.00
C THR A 182 -25.74 -14.36 -69.40
N LYS A 183 -25.28 -15.12 -70.41
CA LYS A 183 -23.93 -15.26 -70.97
C LYS A 183 -23.52 -14.09 -71.91
N THR A 184 -22.25 -14.17 -72.37
CA THR A 184 -21.61 -13.52 -73.56
C THR A 184 -21.10 -12.08 -73.30
N ASN A 185 -19.97 -11.59 -73.81
CA ASN A 185 -19.13 -11.98 -74.93
C ASN A 185 -17.70 -11.38 -74.78
N THR A 186 -16.72 -11.99 -75.44
CA THR A 186 -15.41 -11.47 -75.88
C THR A 186 -15.51 -10.08 -76.52
N GLN A 187 -14.45 -9.24 -76.43
CA GLN A 187 -13.64 -8.67 -77.53
C GLN A 187 -13.03 -7.27 -77.25
N ASP A 188 -11.73 -7.12 -77.55
CA ASP A 188 -10.93 -5.99 -78.06
C ASP A 188 -11.12 -4.54 -77.53
N ASP A 189 -10.10 -3.99 -76.86
CA ASP A 189 -9.04 -3.12 -77.43
C ASP A 189 -7.95 -2.80 -76.39
#